data_AF-A0AA37D2X7-F1
#
_entry.id   AF-A0AA37D2X7-F1
#
_cell.length_a   1.000
_cell.length_b   1.000
_cell.length_c   1.000
_cell.angle_alpha   90.00
_cell.angle_beta   90.00
_cell.angle_gamma   90.00
#
_symmetry.space_group_name_H-M   'P 1'
#
loop_
_entity.id
_entity.type
_entity.pdbx_description
1 polymer ?
#
loop_
_entity_poly.entity_id
_entity_poly.type
_entity_poly.pdbx_seq_one_letter_code
_entity_poly.pdbx_strand_id
1 'polypeptide(L)'
;MFGDSQFTSTLSVNFHFPKIPRRTIKKAAGLVKEIFSKTFTGSGEKELYELVRDELLAWNEELKSFRTKSQTGHFPGKSQIDDGLALVAGILEQTSSFALIARFLEDADALEEFAEDFEDLDDFYNSQFQTWQALVGALNEKFKANRPALEKDSEALKALTELERIYNMPSPYEQLRHINPLIEQVAKVNSTLVEEKRTHALERVDLRIGRVKEALAEAHAPSELQNQALRPLQMCRQRIEATSSIPQIISEQTEAEGYEDEAYELLNGFIEDQRKKAEAEQRRRELEQKKREEEAAKAGKAAPAPEPAPEPVQPQPVAKRTVTINPTDAMAKSVATGFIESEAEVDAYLAALREQLIAAVKAGDRVRIK
;
A
#
# COMPACT_ATOMS: atom_id res chain seq x y z
N MET A 1 91.39 -43.27 -42.92
CA MET A 1 90.46 -43.55 -41.80
C MET A 1 89.06 -43.48 -42.36
N PHE A 2 88.29 -44.56 -42.21
CA PHE A 2 86.91 -44.68 -42.66
C PHE A 2 86.00 -43.80 -41.78
N GLY A 3 85.05 -43.12 -42.41
CA GLY A 3 83.95 -42.43 -41.73
C GLY A 3 82.63 -42.97 -42.28
N ASP A 4 81.96 -43.82 -41.50
CA ASP A 4 80.60 -44.26 -41.76
C ASP A 4 79.62 -43.16 -41.35
N SER A 5 78.81 -42.70 -42.31
CA SER A 5 77.68 -41.81 -42.08
C SER A 5 76.40 -42.65 -42.09
N GLN A 6 75.77 -42.81 -40.93
CA GLN A 6 74.45 -43.42 -40.83
C GLN A 6 73.36 -42.39 -41.15
N PHE A 7 72.54 -42.73 -42.14
CA PHE A 7 71.30 -42.07 -42.49
C PHE A 7 70.29 -42.16 -41.34
N THR A 8 69.85 -41.02 -40.79
CA THR A 8 68.58 -40.93 -40.06
C THR A 8 67.52 -40.36 -40.99
N SER A 9 66.60 -41.21 -41.44
CA SER A 9 65.42 -40.81 -42.20
C SER A 9 64.34 -40.33 -41.23
N THR A 10 64.04 -39.04 -41.23
CA THR A 10 62.89 -38.46 -40.54
C THR A 10 61.66 -38.54 -41.45
N LEU A 11 60.72 -39.42 -41.11
CA LEU A 11 59.36 -39.41 -41.68
C LEU A 11 58.63 -38.14 -41.20
N SER A 12 58.42 -37.17 -42.09
CA SER A 12 57.45 -36.09 -41.87
C SER A 12 56.04 -36.62 -42.06
N VAL A 13 55.32 -36.81 -40.96
CA VAL A 13 53.87 -37.06 -40.98
C VAL A 13 53.17 -35.74 -41.32
N ASN A 14 52.67 -35.63 -42.56
CA ASN A 14 51.81 -34.53 -42.98
C ASN A 14 50.45 -34.69 -42.28
N PHE A 15 50.23 -33.97 -41.17
CA PHE A 15 48.91 -33.82 -40.58
C PHE A 15 48.04 -32.96 -41.50
N HIS A 16 47.24 -33.61 -42.34
CA HIS A 16 46.24 -32.95 -43.17
C HIS A 16 45.05 -32.58 -42.29
N PHE A 17 45.05 -31.37 -41.71
CA PHE A 17 43.86 -30.82 -41.09
C PHE A 17 42.78 -30.63 -42.16
N PRO A 18 41.56 -31.18 -41.98
CA PRO A 18 40.51 -31.08 -42.99
C PRO A 18 40.11 -29.61 -43.16
N LYS A 19 40.36 -29.05 -44.35
CA LYS A 19 39.89 -27.71 -44.72
C LYS A 19 38.40 -27.75 -45.03
N ILE A 20 37.64 -26.77 -44.54
CA ILE A 20 36.21 -26.68 -44.84
C ILE A 20 36.00 -26.42 -46.34
N PRO A 21 35.12 -27.18 -47.03
CA PRO A 21 34.79 -26.92 -48.44
C PRO A 21 34.18 -25.53 -48.65
N ARG A 22 34.50 -24.86 -49.76
CA ARG A 22 33.95 -23.53 -50.10
C ARG A 22 32.41 -23.46 -50.08
N ARG A 23 31.73 -24.56 -50.42
CA ARG A 23 30.26 -24.63 -50.36
C ARG A 23 29.73 -24.52 -48.93
N THR A 24 30.42 -25.14 -47.97
CA THR A 24 30.08 -25.12 -46.54
C THR A 24 30.30 -23.72 -45.96
N ILE A 25 31.41 -23.04 -46.34
CA ILE A 25 31.66 -21.63 -45.97
C ILE A 25 30.52 -20.73 -46.45
N LYS A 26 30.06 -20.89 -47.70
CA LYS A 26 28.93 -20.10 -48.24
C LYS A 26 27.61 -20.35 -47.49
N LYS A 27 27.32 -21.60 -47.11
CA LYS A 27 26.12 -21.94 -46.34
C LYS A 27 26.17 -21.30 -44.96
N ALA A 28 27.26 -21.48 -44.23
CA ALA A 28 27.43 -20.90 -42.90
C ALA A 28 27.41 -19.37 -42.93
N ALA A 29 28.00 -18.74 -43.96
CA ALA A 29 27.89 -17.29 -44.15
C ALA A 29 26.45 -16.83 -44.43
N GLY A 30 25.63 -17.65 -45.08
CA GLY A 30 24.19 -17.41 -45.26
C GLY A 30 23.46 -17.44 -43.91
N LEU A 31 23.69 -18.50 -43.14
CA LEU A 31 23.10 -18.69 -41.82
C LEU A 31 23.49 -17.57 -40.83
N VAL A 32 24.75 -17.10 -40.87
CA VAL A 32 25.20 -15.92 -40.09
C VAL A 32 24.39 -14.67 -40.44
N LYS A 33 24.08 -14.48 -41.73
CA LYS A 33 23.29 -13.34 -42.17
C LYS A 33 21.83 -13.46 -41.73
N GLU A 34 21.27 -14.66 -41.76
CA GLU A 34 19.88 -14.93 -41.36
C GLU A 34 19.70 -14.74 -39.85
N ILE A 35 20.57 -15.33 -39.03
CA ILE A 35 20.47 -15.28 -37.56
C ILE A 35 20.92 -13.93 -37.00
N PHE A 36 22.11 -13.46 -37.39
CA PHE A 36 22.75 -12.31 -36.73
C PHE A 36 22.60 -11.00 -37.53
N SER A 37 21.91 -11.04 -38.68
CA SER A 37 21.82 -9.89 -39.61
C SER A 37 23.20 -9.33 -40.03
N LYS A 38 24.27 -10.13 -39.96
CA LYS A 38 25.64 -9.72 -40.30
C LYS A 38 26.11 -10.29 -41.62
N THR A 39 26.73 -9.43 -42.44
CA THR A 39 27.29 -9.84 -43.73
C THR A 39 28.74 -10.30 -43.55
N PHE A 40 29.03 -11.56 -43.88
CA PHE A 40 30.39 -12.06 -43.94
C PHE A 40 31.15 -11.48 -45.14
N THR A 41 32.22 -10.72 -44.88
CA THR A 41 33.07 -10.08 -45.92
C THR A 41 34.42 -10.78 -46.11
N GLY A 42 34.71 -11.80 -45.30
CA GLY A 42 35.94 -12.58 -45.38
C GLY A 42 35.96 -13.57 -46.54
N SER A 43 37.09 -14.26 -46.71
CA SER A 43 37.29 -15.23 -47.80
C SER A 43 37.71 -16.63 -47.34
N GLY A 44 37.96 -16.81 -46.04
CA GLY A 44 38.49 -18.05 -45.46
C GLY A 44 37.68 -18.58 -44.28
N GLU A 45 38.01 -19.82 -43.91
CA GLU A 45 37.44 -20.55 -42.77
C GLU A 45 37.72 -19.85 -41.44
N LYS A 46 38.92 -19.28 -41.28
CA LYS A 46 39.33 -18.64 -40.02
C LYS A 46 38.47 -17.42 -39.72
N GLU A 47 38.28 -16.54 -40.70
CA GLU A 47 37.50 -15.32 -40.52
C GLU A 47 36.02 -15.65 -40.27
N LEU A 48 35.48 -16.69 -40.92
CA LEU A 48 34.11 -17.14 -40.68
C LEU A 48 33.95 -17.73 -39.27
N TYR A 49 34.91 -18.56 -38.84
CA TYR A 49 34.93 -19.12 -37.50
C TYR A 49 34.99 -18.03 -36.43
N GLU A 50 35.87 -17.03 -36.61
CA GLU A 50 35.98 -15.89 -35.69
C GLU A 50 34.64 -15.13 -35.62
N LEU A 51 34.02 -14.83 -36.75
CA LEU A 51 32.71 -14.16 -36.77
C LEU A 51 31.64 -14.96 -36.04
N VAL A 52 31.42 -16.24 -36.39
CA VAL A 52 30.39 -17.08 -35.74
C VAL A 52 30.64 -17.17 -34.23
N ARG A 53 31.89 -17.40 -33.82
CA ARG A 53 32.24 -17.50 -32.42
C ARG A 53 31.99 -16.19 -31.67
N ASP A 54 32.35 -15.05 -32.26
CA ASP A 54 32.20 -13.75 -31.62
C ASP A 54 30.72 -13.38 -31.47
N GLU A 55 29.86 -13.67 -32.45
CA GLU A 55 28.41 -13.48 -32.34
C GLU A 55 27.78 -14.38 -31.27
N LEU A 56 28.13 -15.68 -31.26
CA LEU A 56 27.65 -16.61 -30.25
C LEU A 56 28.13 -16.24 -28.84
N LEU A 57 29.36 -15.71 -28.71
CA LEU A 57 29.84 -15.17 -27.43
C LEU A 57 29.04 -13.94 -26.99
N ALA A 58 28.67 -13.05 -27.92
CA ALA A 58 27.82 -11.89 -27.60
C ALA A 58 26.45 -12.33 -27.07
N TRP A 59 25.76 -13.24 -27.79
CA TRP A 59 24.51 -13.84 -27.33
C TRP A 59 24.66 -14.51 -25.95
N ASN A 60 25.73 -15.28 -25.73
CA ASN A 60 25.97 -15.95 -24.46
C ASN A 60 26.10 -14.96 -23.29
N GLU A 61 26.79 -13.84 -23.47
CA GLU A 61 26.95 -12.82 -22.42
C GLU A 61 25.63 -12.07 -22.14
N GLU A 62 24.86 -11.75 -23.18
CA GLU A 62 23.53 -11.13 -23.01
C GLU A 62 22.56 -12.08 -22.31
N LEU A 63 22.50 -13.34 -22.71
CA LEU A 63 21.64 -14.34 -22.07
C LEU A 63 22.02 -14.58 -20.61
N LYS A 64 23.31 -14.56 -20.24
CA LYS A 64 23.73 -14.60 -18.82
C LYS A 64 23.23 -13.39 -18.04
N SER A 65 23.26 -12.20 -18.64
CA SER A 65 22.71 -10.98 -18.06
C SER A 65 21.19 -11.10 -17.86
N PHE A 66 20.46 -11.56 -18.87
CA PHE A 66 19.01 -11.78 -18.81
C PHE A 66 18.65 -12.82 -17.75
N ARG A 67 19.39 -13.93 -17.67
CA ARG A 67 19.23 -14.97 -16.65
C ARG A 67 19.36 -14.42 -15.23
N THR A 68 20.32 -13.54 -15.01
CA THR A 68 20.53 -12.91 -13.69
C THR A 68 19.32 -12.06 -13.31
N LYS A 69 18.78 -11.26 -14.25
CA LYS A 69 17.58 -10.45 -14.04
C LYS A 69 16.35 -11.34 -13.77
N SER A 70 16.14 -12.37 -14.58
CA SER A 70 14.94 -13.22 -14.54
C SER A 70 14.82 -14.01 -13.24
N GLN A 71 15.93 -14.34 -12.57
CA GLN A 71 15.94 -15.07 -11.30
C GLN A 71 15.38 -14.29 -10.11
N THR A 72 15.27 -12.96 -10.20
CA THR A 72 14.90 -12.09 -9.06
C THR A 72 13.39 -11.95 -8.84
N GLY A 73 12.56 -12.74 -9.54
CA GLY A 73 11.11 -12.70 -9.37
C GLY A 73 10.37 -13.43 -10.49
N HIS A 74 9.15 -12.95 -10.76
CA HIS A 74 8.33 -13.42 -11.88
C HIS A 74 8.64 -12.58 -13.13
N PHE A 75 9.36 -13.18 -14.07
CA PHE A 75 9.76 -12.58 -15.34
C PHE A 75 9.55 -13.60 -16.47
N PRO A 76 9.15 -13.16 -17.67
CA PRO A 76 8.99 -14.03 -18.83
C PRO A 76 10.34 -14.54 -19.36
N GLY A 77 10.29 -15.59 -20.18
CA GLY A 77 11.46 -16.01 -20.97
C GLY A 77 12.47 -16.91 -20.26
N LYS A 78 12.22 -17.40 -19.04
CA LYS A 78 13.21 -18.22 -18.29
C LYS A 78 13.64 -19.48 -19.05
N SER A 79 12.69 -20.21 -19.62
CA SER A 79 12.99 -21.42 -20.39
C SER A 79 13.83 -21.07 -21.61
N GLN A 80 13.37 -20.09 -22.41
CA GLN A 80 14.04 -19.63 -23.61
C GLN A 80 15.49 -19.18 -23.33
N ILE A 81 15.72 -18.47 -22.21
CA ILE A 81 17.07 -18.08 -21.80
C ILE A 81 17.94 -19.31 -21.50
N ASP A 82 17.42 -20.27 -20.73
CA ASP A 82 18.18 -21.48 -20.35
C ASP A 82 18.44 -22.38 -21.57
N ASP A 83 17.46 -22.53 -22.46
CA ASP A 83 17.53 -23.30 -23.71
C ASP A 83 18.54 -22.66 -24.69
N GLY A 84 18.46 -21.34 -24.86
CA GLY A 84 19.42 -20.55 -25.65
C GLY A 84 20.85 -20.64 -25.13
N LEU A 85 21.05 -20.55 -23.80
CA LEU A 85 22.36 -20.74 -23.19
C LEU A 85 22.93 -22.14 -23.46
N ALA A 86 22.10 -23.18 -23.39
CA ALA A 86 22.53 -24.55 -23.67
C ALA A 86 22.90 -24.74 -25.14
N LEU A 87 22.07 -24.21 -26.06
CA LEU A 87 22.32 -24.24 -27.50
C LEU A 87 23.64 -23.55 -27.86
N VAL A 88 23.81 -22.32 -27.41
CA VAL A 88 25.01 -21.51 -27.69
C VAL A 88 26.26 -22.14 -27.06
N ALA A 89 26.19 -22.65 -25.82
CA ALA A 89 27.31 -23.31 -25.17
C ALA A 89 27.77 -24.57 -25.93
N GLY A 90 26.84 -25.41 -26.39
CA GLY A 90 27.16 -26.63 -27.13
C GLY A 90 27.95 -26.39 -28.43
N ILE A 91 27.67 -25.27 -29.11
CA ILE A 91 28.42 -24.84 -30.29
C ILE A 91 29.79 -24.25 -29.90
N LEU A 92 29.85 -23.43 -28.86
CA LEU A 92 31.08 -22.76 -28.40
C LEU A 92 32.11 -23.72 -27.78
N GLU A 93 31.69 -24.88 -27.27
CA GLU A 93 32.59 -25.91 -26.73
C GLU A 93 33.46 -26.60 -27.80
N GLN A 94 33.12 -26.44 -29.09
CA GLN A 94 33.87 -27.04 -30.18
C GLN A 94 35.27 -26.40 -30.32
N THR A 95 36.31 -27.21 -30.15
CA THR A 95 37.70 -26.72 -30.06
C THR A 95 38.37 -26.43 -31.40
N SER A 96 37.72 -26.73 -32.53
CA SER A 96 38.28 -26.52 -33.88
C SER A 96 37.32 -25.76 -34.77
N SER A 97 37.85 -24.97 -35.71
CA SER A 97 37.07 -24.21 -36.69
C SER A 97 36.15 -25.10 -37.52
N PHE A 98 36.65 -26.26 -37.95
CA PHE A 98 35.87 -27.26 -38.67
C PHE A 98 34.69 -27.77 -37.84
N ALA A 99 34.93 -28.21 -36.59
CA ALA A 99 33.89 -28.77 -35.73
C ALA A 99 32.84 -27.72 -35.35
N LEU A 100 33.27 -26.49 -35.03
CA LEU A 100 32.35 -25.40 -34.69
C LEU A 100 31.42 -25.06 -35.85
N ILE A 101 31.98 -24.85 -37.05
CA ILE A 101 31.17 -24.52 -38.24
C ILE A 101 30.27 -25.69 -38.64
N ALA A 102 30.73 -26.94 -38.48
CA ALA A 102 29.90 -28.11 -38.72
C ALA A 102 28.71 -28.17 -37.74
N ARG A 103 28.96 -27.95 -36.45
CA ARG A 103 27.93 -27.94 -35.41
C ARG A 103 26.95 -26.77 -35.59
N PHE A 104 27.44 -25.57 -35.91
CA PHE A 104 26.62 -24.41 -36.22
C PHE A 104 25.65 -24.67 -37.38
N LEU A 105 26.08 -25.41 -38.41
CA LEU A 105 25.21 -25.81 -39.52
C LEU A 105 24.28 -26.98 -39.18
N GLU A 106 24.66 -27.86 -38.25
CA GLU A 106 23.81 -28.95 -37.77
C GLU A 106 22.64 -28.40 -36.94
N ASP A 107 22.90 -27.38 -36.12
CA ASP A 107 21.93 -26.73 -35.25
C ASP A 107 21.19 -25.56 -35.94
N ALA A 108 21.23 -25.46 -37.27
CA ALA A 108 20.69 -24.32 -38.02
C ALA A 108 19.21 -24.03 -37.70
N ASP A 109 18.34 -25.05 -37.79
CA ASP A 109 16.90 -24.90 -37.53
C ASP A 109 16.63 -24.42 -36.09
N ALA A 110 17.38 -24.96 -35.12
CA ALA A 110 17.25 -24.57 -33.71
C ALA A 110 17.75 -23.14 -33.45
N LEU A 111 18.79 -22.71 -34.16
CA LEU A 111 19.30 -21.35 -34.07
C LEU A 111 18.38 -20.33 -34.74
N GLU A 112 17.72 -20.71 -35.84
CA GLU A 112 16.71 -19.88 -36.50
C GLU A 112 15.49 -19.68 -35.60
N GLU A 113 14.95 -20.75 -35.01
CA GLU A 113 13.85 -20.65 -34.02
C GLU A 113 14.26 -19.79 -32.82
N PHE A 114 15.46 -20.01 -32.28
CA PHE A 114 15.95 -19.23 -31.15
C PHE A 114 16.25 -17.78 -31.49
N ALA A 115 16.53 -17.43 -32.75
CA ALA A 115 16.78 -16.04 -33.14
C ALA A 115 15.54 -15.15 -32.91
N GLU A 116 14.33 -15.69 -33.18
CA GLU A 116 13.08 -15.00 -32.90
C GLU A 116 12.88 -14.81 -31.38
N ASP A 117 13.10 -15.87 -30.59
CA ASP A 117 13.05 -15.79 -29.12
C ASP A 117 14.08 -14.79 -28.57
N PHE A 118 15.27 -14.73 -29.16
CA PHE A 118 16.34 -13.83 -28.73
C PHE A 118 15.95 -12.35 -28.96
N GLU A 119 15.31 -12.02 -30.09
CA GLU A 119 14.84 -10.66 -30.36
C GLU A 119 13.82 -10.20 -29.30
N ASP A 120 12.84 -11.05 -28.99
CA ASP A 120 11.86 -10.79 -27.93
C ASP A 120 12.51 -10.60 -26.55
N LEU A 121 13.49 -11.45 -26.22
CA LEU A 121 14.24 -11.38 -24.96
C LEU A 121 15.09 -10.11 -24.89
N ASP A 122 15.80 -9.76 -25.95
CA ASP A 122 16.64 -8.57 -26.04
C ASP A 122 15.81 -7.30 -25.83
N ASP A 123 14.75 -7.13 -26.61
CA ASP A 123 13.83 -6.00 -26.49
C ASP A 123 13.21 -5.93 -25.09
N PHE A 124 12.81 -7.06 -24.52
CA PHE A 124 12.26 -7.10 -23.17
C PHE A 124 13.28 -6.66 -22.11
N TYR A 125 14.42 -7.34 -22.02
CA TYR A 125 15.35 -7.18 -20.91
C TYR A 125 16.20 -5.89 -21.02
N ASN A 126 16.35 -5.33 -22.22
CA ASN A 126 17.10 -4.11 -22.45
C ASN A 126 16.23 -2.87 -22.61
N SER A 127 15.02 -2.97 -23.16
CA SER A 127 14.17 -1.80 -23.42
C SER A 127 12.91 -1.73 -22.55
N GLN A 128 12.27 -2.87 -22.25
CA GLN A 128 10.94 -2.89 -21.63
C GLN A 128 10.91 -3.38 -20.18
N PHE A 129 12.07 -3.70 -19.61
CA PHE A 129 12.21 -4.23 -18.25
C PHE A 129 11.55 -3.34 -17.20
N GLN A 130 11.67 -2.01 -17.32
CA GLN A 130 11.05 -1.05 -16.39
C GLN A 130 9.51 -1.09 -16.47
N THR A 131 8.93 -1.30 -17.66
CA THR A 131 7.49 -1.45 -17.83
C THR A 131 6.98 -2.70 -17.11
N TRP A 132 7.72 -3.81 -17.19
CA TRP A 132 7.38 -5.02 -16.43
C TRP A 132 7.52 -4.81 -14.92
N GLN A 133 8.58 -4.14 -14.45
CA GLN A 133 8.71 -3.79 -13.04
C GLN A 133 7.55 -2.91 -12.55
N ALA A 134 7.08 -1.98 -13.37
CA ALA A 134 5.89 -1.17 -13.07
C ALA A 134 4.62 -2.03 -12.94
N LEU A 135 4.43 -3.04 -13.81
CA LEU A 135 3.35 -4.03 -13.68
C LEU A 135 3.43 -4.78 -12.35
N VAL A 136 4.61 -5.31 -12.00
CA VAL A 136 4.82 -6.05 -10.74
C VAL A 136 4.50 -5.16 -9.55
N GLY A 137 5.01 -3.92 -9.53
CA GLY A 137 4.74 -2.95 -8.46
C GLY A 137 3.26 -2.54 -8.39
N ALA A 138 2.59 -2.41 -9.53
CA ALA A 138 1.17 -2.09 -9.58
C ALA A 138 0.31 -3.18 -8.93
N LEU A 139 0.52 -4.44 -9.30
CA LEU A 139 -0.26 -5.59 -8.82
C LEU A 139 0.04 -5.95 -7.36
N ASN A 140 1.31 -5.86 -6.94
CA ASN A 140 1.75 -6.40 -5.66
C ASN A 140 1.91 -5.35 -4.55
N GLU A 141 2.02 -4.07 -4.89
CA GLU A 141 2.35 -3.01 -3.91
C GLU A 141 1.38 -1.84 -4.01
N LYS A 142 1.40 -1.10 -5.13
CA LYS A 142 0.75 0.20 -5.29
C LYS A 142 -0.75 0.17 -5.01
N PHE A 143 -1.45 -0.86 -5.51
CA PHE A 143 -2.91 -0.98 -5.37
C PHE A 143 -3.35 -1.97 -4.30
N LYS A 144 -2.41 -2.64 -3.62
CA LYS A 144 -2.70 -3.75 -2.70
C LYS A 144 -3.68 -3.35 -1.59
N ALA A 145 -3.46 -2.21 -0.95
CA ALA A 145 -4.29 -1.74 0.16
C ALA A 145 -5.74 -1.44 -0.26
N ASN A 146 -5.94 -0.99 -1.50
CA ASN A 146 -7.23 -0.52 -1.99
C ASN A 146 -7.90 -1.53 -2.93
N ARG A 147 -7.28 -2.69 -3.15
CA ARG A 147 -7.77 -3.74 -4.05
C ARG A 147 -9.25 -4.12 -3.80
N PRO A 148 -9.72 -4.32 -2.55
CA PRO A 148 -11.13 -4.64 -2.32
C PRO A 148 -12.13 -3.54 -2.74
N ALA A 149 -11.68 -2.28 -2.79
CA ALA A 149 -12.51 -1.18 -3.28
C ALA A 149 -12.47 -1.09 -4.81
N LEU A 150 -11.28 -1.29 -5.40
CA LEU A 150 -11.08 -1.30 -6.85
C LEU A 150 -11.83 -2.44 -7.54
N GLU A 151 -11.87 -3.63 -6.92
CA GLU A 151 -12.60 -4.78 -7.48
C GLU A 151 -14.13 -4.57 -7.53
N LYS A 152 -14.66 -3.59 -6.79
CA LYS A 152 -16.08 -3.20 -6.85
C LYS A 152 -16.37 -2.20 -7.97
N ASP A 153 -15.35 -1.53 -8.49
CA ASP A 153 -15.48 -0.64 -9.64
C ASP A 153 -15.28 -1.41 -10.95
N SER A 154 -16.23 -1.27 -11.88
CA SER A 154 -16.24 -2.09 -13.09
C SER A 154 -15.11 -1.77 -14.07
N GLU A 155 -14.61 -0.53 -14.10
CA GLU A 155 -13.52 -0.13 -14.98
C GLU A 155 -12.17 -0.56 -14.40
N ALA A 156 -11.96 -0.33 -13.10
CA ALA A 156 -10.76 -0.78 -12.40
C ALA A 156 -10.65 -2.31 -12.40
N LEU A 157 -11.75 -3.04 -12.17
CA LEU A 157 -11.74 -4.50 -12.20
C LEU A 157 -11.30 -5.04 -13.57
N LYS A 158 -11.83 -4.48 -14.67
CA LYS A 158 -11.43 -4.87 -16.03
C LYS A 158 -9.94 -4.63 -16.27
N ALA A 159 -9.44 -3.45 -15.89
CA ALA A 159 -8.04 -3.11 -16.06
C ALA A 159 -7.10 -3.98 -15.20
N LEU A 160 -7.47 -4.24 -13.95
CA LEU A 160 -6.73 -5.15 -13.05
C LEU A 160 -6.70 -6.58 -13.59
N THR A 161 -7.84 -7.09 -14.08
CA THR A 161 -7.92 -8.43 -14.67
C THR A 161 -7.00 -8.55 -15.87
N GLU A 162 -6.93 -7.51 -16.71
CA GLU A 162 -6.05 -7.49 -17.87
C GLU A 162 -4.56 -7.41 -17.49
N LEU A 163 -4.20 -6.61 -16.48
CA LEU A 163 -2.84 -6.58 -15.93
C LEU A 163 -2.44 -7.96 -15.38
N GLU A 164 -3.33 -8.63 -14.66
CA GLU A 164 -3.11 -9.99 -14.14
C GLU A 164 -2.99 -11.02 -15.25
N ARG A 165 -3.78 -10.89 -16.33
CA ARG A 165 -3.65 -11.73 -17.52
C ARG A 165 -2.24 -11.59 -18.10
N ILE A 166 -1.80 -10.36 -18.39
CA ILE A 166 -0.47 -10.09 -18.96
C ILE A 166 0.64 -10.62 -18.05
N TYR A 167 0.53 -10.39 -16.73
CA TYR A 167 1.51 -10.86 -15.76
C TYR A 167 1.71 -12.38 -15.78
N ASN A 168 0.65 -13.15 -16.04
CA ASN A 168 0.69 -14.61 -16.05
C ASN A 168 0.94 -15.23 -17.43
N MET A 169 1.13 -14.42 -18.49
CA MET A 169 1.43 -14.94 -19.83
C MET A 169 2.86 -15.49 -19.92
N PRO A 170 3.07 -16.67 -20.51
CA PRO A 170 4.43 -17.20 -20.77
C PRO A 170 5.23 -16.32 -21.73
N SER A 171 4.56 -15.74 -22.73
CA SER A 171 5.13 -14.81 -23.72
C SER A 171 4.25 -13.54 -23.79
N PRO A 172 4.57 -12.49 -22.99
CA PRO A 172 3.77 -11.27 -22.90
C PRO A 172 4.21 -10.16 -23.85
N TYR A 173 5.23 -10.35 -24.70
CA TYR A 173 6.00 -9.28 -25.35
C TYR A 173 5.13 -8.28 -26.14
N GLU A 174 4.19 -8.77 -26.96
CA GLU A 174 3.26 -7.90 -27.71
C GLU A 174 2.31 -7.07 -26.82
N GLN A 175 2.09 -7.52 -25.59
CA GLN A 175 1.12 -6.92 -24.66
C GLN A 175 1.73 -5.82 -23.79
N LEU A 176 3.05 -5.68 -23.78
CA LEU A 176 3.76 -4.79 -22.85
C LEU A 176 3.39 -3.32 -23.06
N ARG A 177 3.06 -2.92 -24.29
CA ARG A 177 2.55 -1.58 -24.62
C ARG A 177 1.23 -1.21 -23.91
N HIS A 178 0.45 -2.20 -23.49
CA HIS A 178 -0.84 -1.99 -22.83
C HIS A 178 -0.71 -1.78 -21.32
N ILE A 179 0.42 -2.14 -20.71
CA ILE A 179 0.62 -2.10 -19.25
C ILE A 179 0.45 -0.68 -18.70
N ASN A 180 1.21 0.29 -19.21
CA ASN A 180 1.20 1.65 -18.64
C ASN A 180 -0.19 2.31 -18.74
N PRO A 181 -0.90 2.26 -19.89
CA PRO A 181 -2.29 2.74 -19.97
C PRO A 181 -3.24 2.08 -18.96
N LEU A 182 -3.13 0.76 -18.75
CA LEU A 182 -3.96 0.04 -17.79
C LEU A 182 -3.63 0.45 -16.34
N ILE A 183 -2.35 0.61 -16.00
CA ILE A 183 -1.92 1.09 -14.68
C ILE A 183 -2.47 2.51 -14.42
N GLU A 184 -2.41 3.39 -15.42
CA GLU A 184 -2.94 4.75 -15.33
C GLU A 184 -4.46 4.75 -15.12
N GLN A 185 -5.18 3.87 -15.81
CA GLN A 185 -6.62 3.72 -15.63
C GLN A 185 -6.96 3.30 -14.18
N VAL A 186 -6.29 2.27 -13.65
CA VAL A 186 -6.49 1.85 -12.24
C VAL A 186 -6.10 2.97 -11.27
N ALA A 187 -4.99 3.68 -11.54
CA ALA A 187 -4.54 4.79 -10.69
C ALA A 187 -5.56 5.93 -10.64
N LYS A 188 -6.20 6.25 -11.76
CA LYS A 188 -7.25 7.27 -11.85
C LYS A 188 -8.44 6.90 -10.98
N VAL A 189 -8.99 5.70 -11.16
CA VAL A 189 -10.12 5.21 -10.35
C VAL A 189 -9.76 5.17 -8.86
N ASN A 190 -8.56 4.65 -8.53
CA ASN A 190 -8.07 4.61 -7.16
C ASN A 190 -8.04 6.01 -6.52
N SER A 191 -7.55 7.00 -7.25
CA SER A 191 -7.42 8.38 -6.75
C SER A 191 -8.80 8.98 -6.46
N THR A 192 -9.78 8.74 -7.35
CA THR A 192 -11.17 9.16 -7.15
C THR A 192 -11.78 8.51 -5.90
N LEU A 193 -11.67 7.19 -5.76
CA LEU A 193 -12.22 6.46 -4.61
C LEU A 193 -11.59 6.90 -3.28
N VAL A 194 -10.27 7.13 -3.27
CA VAL A 194 -9.57 7.65 -2.09
C VAL A 194 -10.07 9.04 -1.73
N GLU A 195 -10.22 9.94 -2.71
CA GLU A 195 -10.65 11.31 -2.46
C GLU A 195 -12.09 11.41 -1.96
N GLU A 196 -13.01 10.62 -2.53
CA GLU A 196 -14.39 10.52 -2.06
C GLU A 196 -14.46 10.07 -0.60
N LYS A 197 -13.71 9.01 -0.25
CA LYS A 197 -13.65 8.49 1.13
C LYS A 197 -12.97 9.47 2.08
N ARG A 198 -11.89 10.11 1.65
CA ARG A 198 -11.19 11.14 2.42
C ARG A 198 -12.11 12.30 2.75
N THR A 199 -12.79 12.85 1.75
CA THR A 199 -13.71 13.98 1.91
C THR A 199 -14.77 13.65 2.95
N HIS A 200 -15.47 12.52 2.78
CA HIS A 200 -16.49 12.08 3.73
C HIS A 200 -15.93 11.85 5.16
N ALA A 201 -14.76 11.23 5.28
CA ALA A 201 -14.15 10.99 6.59
C ALA A 201 -13.74 12.30 7.29
N LEU A 202 -13.16 13.25 6.55
CA LEU A 202 -12.78 14.56 7.08
C LEU A 202 -14.00 15.35 7.54
N GLU A 203 -15.08 15.39 6.75
CA GLU A 203 -16.33 16.04 7.15
C GLU A 203 -16.87 15.47 8.47
N ARG A 204 -16.84 14.14 8.62
CA ARG A 204 -17.27 13.49 9.86
C ARG A 204 -16.36 13.83 11.03
N VAL A 205 -15.05 13.78 10.86
CA VAL A 205 -14.09 14.11 11.93
C VAL A 205 -14.18 15.59 12.32
N ASP A 206 -14.31 16.50 11.35
CA ASP A 206 -14.46 17.94 11.58
C ASP A 206 -15.75 18.25 12.34
N LEU A 207 -16.85 17.55 12.04
CA LEU A 207 -18.10 17.65 12.81
C LEU A 207 -17.89 17.25 14.28
N ARG A 208 -17.17 16.15 14.54
CA ARG A 208 -16.85 15.70 15.91
C ARG A 208 -15.97 16.72 16.63
N ILE A 209 -14.93 17.22 15.97
CA ILE A 209 -14.06 18.29 16.50
C ILE A 209 -14.89 19.53 16.85
N GLY A 210 -15.82 19.95 15.98
CA GLY A 210 -16.70 21.09 16.21
C GLY A 210 -17.54 20.93 17.47
N ARG A 211 -18.21 19.77 17.62
CA ARG A 211 -19.04 19.46 18.80
C ARG A 211 -18.25 19.45 20.11
N VAL A 212 -17.05 18.87 20.10
CA VAL A 212 -16.18 18.84 21.29
C VAL A 212 -15.67 20.25 21.63
N LYS A 213 -15.26 21.04 20.62
CA LYS A 213 -14.84 22.44 20.82
C LYS A 213 -15.95 23.29 21.45
N GLU A 214 -17.18 23.19 20.93
CA GLU A 214 -18.33 23.92 21.46
C GLU A 214 -18.60 23.54 22.92
N ALA A 215 -18.62 22.24 23.24
CA ALA A 215 -18.86 21.76 24.60
C ALA A 215 -17.75 22.18 25.59
N LEU A 216 -16.48 22.17 25.17
CA LEU A 216 -15.35 22.66 25.96
C LEU A 216 -15.46 24.17 26.22
N ALA A 217 -15.88 24.95 25.21
CA ALA A 217 -16.07 26.39 25.32
C ALA A 217 -17.21 26.74 26.29
N GLU A 218 -18.36 26.06 26.17
CA GLU A 218 -19.49 26.20 27.11
C GLU A 218 -19.07 25.93 28.56
N ALA A 219 -18.23 24.92 28.78
CA ALA A 219 -17.72 24.56 30.10
C ALA A 219 -16.58 25.45 30.59
N HIS A 220 -16.11 26.41 29.78
CA HIS A 220 -14.94 27.25 30.10
C HIS A 220 -13.71 26.39 30.46
N ALA A 221 -13.54 25.28 29.75
CA ALA A 221 -12.46 24.33 30.00
C ALA A 221 -11.08 24.99 29.84
N PRO A 222 -10.11 24.70 30.73
CA PRO A 222 -8.75 25.24 30.62
C PRO A 222 -8.04 24.70 29.36
N SER A 223 -7.05 25.44 28.88
CA SER A 223 -6.28 25.10 27.67
C SER A 223 -5.68 23.70 27.70
N GLU A 224 -5.20 23.25 28.86
CA GLU A 224 -4.65 21.90 29.04
C GLU A 224 -5.69 20.82 28.70
N LEU A 225 -6.91 20.96 29.24
CA LEU A 225 -8.01 20.03 28.98
C LEU A 225 -8.47 20.10 27.53
N GLN A 226 -8.54 21.30 26.94
CA GLN A 226 -8.87 21.47 25.53
C GLN A 226 -7.88 20.74 24.63
N ASN A 227 -6.58 20.90 24.90
CA ASN A 227 -5.53 20.22 24.15
C ASN A 227 -5.61 18.70 24.31
N GLN A 228 -5.80 18.22 25.55
CA GLN A 228 -5.92 16.79 25.82
C GLN A 228 -7.10 16.16 25.09
N ALA A 229 -8.27 16.81 25.11
CA ALA A 229 -9.49 16.31 24.48
C ALA A 229 -9.46 16.40 22.94
N LEU A 230 -8.87 17.46 22.36
CA LEU A 230 -8.91 17.68 20.91
C LEU A 230 -7.75 17.04 20.14
N ARG A 231 -6.60 16.81 20.79
CA ARG A 231 -5.39 16.30 20.11
C ARG A 231 -5.65 14.96 19.38
N PRO A 232 -6.28 13.93 19.98
CA PRO A 232 -6.49 12.66 19.28
C PRO A 232 -7.32 12.82 17.99
N LEU A 233 -8.40 13.60 18.04
CA LEU A 233 -9.24 13.91 16.87
C LEU A 233 -8.47 14.68 15.78
N GLN A 234 -7.63 15.64 16.17
CA GLN A 234 -6.77 16.35 15.23
C GLN A 234 -5.73 15.44 14.58
N MET A 235 -5.20 14.45 15.32
CA MET A 235 -4.29 13.44 14.77
C MET A 235 -5.00 12.53 13.77
N CYS A 236 -6.22 12.07 14.05
CA CYS A 236 -7.03 11.33 13.07
C CYS A 236 -7.21 12.13 11.78
N ARG A 237 -7.60 13.40 11.91
CA ARG A 237 -7.77 14.29 10.76
C ARG A 237 -6.49 14.37 9.91
N GLN A 238 -5.33 14.59 10.54
CA GLN A 238 -4.04 14.63 9.83
C GLN A 238 -3.67 13.29 9.18
N ARG A 239 -3.95 12.16 9.83
CA ARG A 239 -3.68 10.83 9.27
C ARG A 239 -4.58 10.53 8.06
N ILE A 240 -5.84 10.96 8.11
CA ILE A 240 -6.78 10.88 6.96
C ILE A 240 -6.29 11.75 5.78
N GLU A 241 -5.80 12.96 6.05
CA GLU A 241 -5.21 13.84 5.01
C GLU A 241 -3.98 13.19 4.36
N ALA A 242 -3.13 12.53 5.15
CA ALA A 242 -1.85 11.98 4.68
C ALA A 242 -1.97 10.60 3.98
N THR A 243 -2.98 9.80 4.30
CA THR A 243 -3.06 8.42 3.81
C THR A 243 -3.72 8.33 2.43
N SER A 244 -3.28 7.35 1.64
CA SER A 244 -3.93 6.93 0.38
C SER A 244 -4.62 5.56 0.50
N SER A 245 -4.63 4.97 1.70
CA SER A 245 -5.28 3.69 1.98
C SER A 245 -6.72 3.90 2.41
N ILE A 246 -7.67 3.41 1.60
CA ILE A 246 -9.10 3.45 1.93
C ILE A 246 -9.40 2.72 3.26
N PRO A 247 -8.84 1.52 3.53
CA PRO A 247 -8.97 0.89 4.84
C PRO A 247 -8.48 1.77 6.00
N GLN A 248 -7.34 2.45 5.85
CA GLN A 248 -6.84 3.35 6.89
C GLN A 248 -7.79 4.53 7.10
N ILE A 249 -8.30 5.15 6.03
CA ILE A 249 -9.29 6.25 6.13
C ILE A 249 -10.51 5.79 6.95
N ILE A 250 -11.03 4.59 6.66
CA ILE A 250 -12.18 4.03 7.37
C ILE A 250 -11.84 3.76 8.85
N SER A 251 -10.66 3.23 9.14
CA SER A 251 -10.19 3.00 10.51
C SER A 251 -10.12 4.31 11.30
N GLU A 252 -9.45 5.33 10.76
CA GLU A 252 -9.31 6.64 11.42
C GLU A 252 -10.66 7.32 11.65
N GLN A 253 -11.59 7.21 10.70
CA GLN A 253 -12.95 7.73 10.85
C GLN A 253 -13.69 7.01 11.99
N THR A 254 -13.47 5.70 12.17
CA THR A 254 -14.07 4.87 13.22
C THR A 254 -13.43 5.15 14.58
N GLU A 255 -12.10 5.27 14.63
CA GLU A 255 -11.35 5.63 15.85
C GLU A 255 -11.73 7.02 16.36
N ALA A 256 -11.97 7.97 15.45
CA ALA A 256 -12.46 9.30 15.81
C ALA A 256 -13.80 9.29 16.56
N GLU A 257 -14.61 8.24 16.42
CA GLU A 257 -15.83 8.09 17.24
C GLU A 257 -15.47 7.83 18.70
N GLY A 258 -14.51 6.94 18.95
CA GLY A 258 -14.02 6.64 20.30
C GLY A 258 -13.33 7.84 20.94
N TYR A 259 -12.53 8.59 20.17
CA TYR A 259 -11.88 9.80 20.69
C TYR A 259 -12.88 10.91 21.05
N GLU A 260 -14.03 10.98 20.37
CA GLU A 260 -15.09 11.90 20.79
C GLU A 260 -15.73 11.44 22.11
N ASP A 261 -15.91 10.12 22.30
CA ASP A 261 -16.39 9.55 23.56
C ASP A 261 -15.43 9.90 24.72
N GLU A 262 -14.13 9.64 24.55
CA GLU A 262 -13.08 9.98 25.53
C GLU A 262 -13.01 11.48 25.84
N ALA A 263 -13.16 12.34 24.83
CA ALA A 263 -13.19 13.79 25.02
C ALA A 263 -14.35 14.23 25.92
N TYR A 264 -15.54 13.62 25.76
CA TYR A 264 -16.69 13.90 26.62
C TYR A 264 -16.51 13.32 28.02
N GLU A 265 -15.84 12.20 28.20
CA GLU A 265 -15.50 11.67 29.53
C GLU A 265 -14.59 12.65 30.30
N LEU A 266 -13.53 13.15 29.65
CA LEU A 266 -12.63 14.17 30.22
C LEU A 266 -13.40 15.44 30.60
N LEU A 267 -14.26 15.94 29.71
CA LEU A 267 -15.09 17.11 29.95
C LEU A 267 -16.06 16.89 31.13
N ASN A 268 -16.71 15.73 31.18
CA ASN A 268 -17.64 15.39 32.25
C ASN A 268 -16.94 15.32 33.61
N GLY A 269 -15.75 14.72 33.68
CA GLY A 269 -14.95 14.70 34.91
C GLY A 269 -14.62 16.12 35.39
N PHE A 270 -14.22 17.00 34.47
CA PHE A 270 -13.99 18.41 34.79
C PHE A 270 -15.25 19.13 35.31
N ILE A 271 -16.39 18.94 34.65
CA ILE A 271 -17.67 19.52 35.08
C ILE A 271 -18.04 19.05 36.48
N GLU A 272 -17.88 17.76 36.78
CA GLU A 272 -18.15 17.22 38.11
C GLU A 272 -17.23 17.81 39.18
N ASP A 273 -15.95 17.95 38.87
CA ASP A 273 -14.98 18.56 39.80
C ASP A 273 -15.31 20.03 40.08
N GLN A 274 -15.76 20.78 39.07
CA GLN A 274 -16.23 22.15 39.26
C GLN A 274 -17.49 22.20 40.13
N ARG A 275 -18.45 21.30 39.90
CA ARG A 275 -19.66 21.19 40.75
C ARG A 275 -19.31 20.92 42.20
N LYS A 276 -18.44 19.92 42.45
CA LYS A 276 -17.99 19.57 43.80
C LYS A 276 -17.29 20.74 44.50
N LYS A 277 -16.45 21.49 43.78
CA LYS A 277 -15.77 22.69 44.32
C LYS A 277 -16.76 23.79 44.66
N ALA A 278 -17.71 24.09 43.77
CA ALA A 278 -18.76 25.08 44.02
C ALA A 278 -19.64 24.71 45.22
N GLU A 279 -20.06 23.44 45.33
CA GLU A 279 -20.83 22.94 46.47
C GLU A 279 -20.04 22.97 47.79
N ALA A 280 -18.74 22.67 47.76
CA ALA A 280 -17.88 22.75 48.93
C ALA A 280 -17.67 24.20 49.38
N GLU A 281 -17.48 25.12 48.43
CA GLU A 281 -17.35 26.55 48.72
C GLU A 281 -18.64 27.14 49.26
N GLN A 282 -19.79 26.79 48.67
CA GLN A 282 -21.10 27.20 49.18
C GLN A 282 -21.34 26.71 50.61
N ARG A 283 -21.09 25.41 50.88
CA ARG A 283 -21.19 24.86 52.25
C ARG A 283 -20.25 25.58 53.22
N ARG A 284 -19.03 25.91 52.80
CA ARG A 284 -18.09 26.67 53.63
C ARG A 284 -18.62 28.07 53.95
N ARG A 285 -19.16 28.80 52.96
CA ARG A 285 -19.76 30.13 53.15
C ARG A 285 -20.97 30.08 54.07
N GLU A 286 -21.85 29.08 53.92
CA GLU A 286 -23.01 28.88 54.80
C GLU A 286 -22.59 28.60 56.25
N LEU A 287 -21.54 27.79 56.46
CA LEU A 287 -20.99 27.53 57.80
C LEU A 287 -20.34 28.78 58.41
N GLU A 288 -19.59 29.56 57.63
CA GLU A 288 -18.99 30.82 58.07
C GLU A 288 -20.09 31.86 58.43
N GLN A 289 -21.16 31.93 57.64
CA GLN A 289 -22.30 32.80 57.93
C GLN A 289 -23.01 32.38 59.22
N LYS A 290 -23.32 31.09 59.40
CA LYS A 290 -23.93 30.58 60.64
C LYS A 290 -23.07 30.88 61.87
N LYS A 291 -21.74 30.73 61.77
CA LYS A 291 -20.82 31.08 62.87
C LYS A 291 -20.88 32.57 63.21
N ARG A 292 -20.91 33.46 62.21
CA ARG A 292 -21.03 34.91 62.45
C ARG A 292 -22.37 35.27 63.11
N GLU A 293 -23.47 34.64 62.68
CA GLU A 293 -24.79 34.84 63.28
C GLU A 293 -24.84 34.37 64.75
N GLU A 294 -24.21 33.22 65.06
CA GLU A 294 -24.09 32.70 66.43
C GLU A 294 -23.20 33.57 67.34
N GLU A 295 -22.08 34.11 66.82
CA GLU A 295 -21.20 35.02 67.55
C GLU A 295 -21.87 36.38 67.82
N ALA A 296 -22.62 36.91 66.86
CA ALA A 296 -23.42 38.13 67.04
C ALA A 296 -24.51 37.94 68.10
N ALA A 297 -25.17 36.77 68.13
CA ALA A 297 -26.17 36.44 69.14
C ALA A 297 -25.58 36.32 70.55
N LYS A 298 -24.33 35.83 70.69
CA LYS A 298 -23.65 35.71 71.99
C LYS A 298 -23.09 37.04 72.53
N ALA A 299 -22.79 38.02 71.68
CA ALA A 299 -22.17 39.29 72.07
C ALA A 299 -23.14 40.36 72.62
N GLY A 300 -24.46 40.12 72.63
CA GLY A 300 -25.45 40.99 73.27
C GLY A 300 -25.51 42.44 72.73
N LYS A 301 -24.97 42.71 71.54
CA LYS A 301 -25.07 44.02 70.86
C LYS A 301 -26.14 43.96 69.78
N ALA A 302 -26.92 45.03 69.65
CA ALA A 302 -27.81 45.23 68.50
C ALA A 302 -27.00 45.09 67.20
N ALA A 303 -27.55 44.37 66.23
CA ALA A 303 -26.89 44.03 64.97
C ALA A 303 -26.21 45.26 64.35
N PRO A 304 -24.92 45.20 63.99
CA PRO A 304 -24.32 46.22 63.14
C PRO A 304 -25.12 46.27 61.83
N ALA A 305 -25.35 47.47 61.31
CA ALA A 305 -26.03 47.69 60.04
C ALA A 305 -25.42 46.79 58.94
N PRO A 306 -26.24 46.27 58.00
CA PRO A 306 -25.74 45.40 56.94
C PRO A 306 -24.68 46.17 56.14
N GLU A 307 -23.42 45.73 56.21
CA GLU A 307 -22.48 46.01 55.13
C GLU A 307 -23.15 45.57 53.81
N PRO A 308 -22.91 46.30 52.70
CA PRO A 308 -23.52 45.96 51.43
C PRO A 308 -23.22 44.49 51.17
N ALA A 309 -24.28 43.69 51.06
CA ALA A 309 -24.18 42.28 50.76
C ALA A 309 -23.17 42.15 49.61
N PRO A 310 -22.07 41.38 49.75
CA PRO A 310 -21.24 41.08 48.60
C PRO A 310 -22.20 40.57 47.53
N GLU A 311 -22.17 41.22 46.36
CA GLU A 311 -23.11 40.94 45.27
C GLU A 311 -23.30 39.43 45.18
N PRO A 312 -24.54 38.92 45.15
CA PRO A 312 -24.78 37.50 45.03
C PRO A 312 -23.97 37.04 43.81
N VAL A 313 -22.94 36.24 44.07
CA VAL A 313 -22.18 35.58 43.01
C VAL A 313 -23.22 34.71 42.33
N GLN A 314 -23.77 35.22 41.22
CA GLN A 314 -24.74 34.47 40.45
C GLN A 314 -24.07 33.14 40.15
N PRO A 315 -24.70 32.00 40.48
CA PRO A 315 -24.12 30.70 40.20
C PRO A 315 -23.84 30.69 38.69
N GLN A 316 -22.57 30.69 38.30
CA GLN A 316 -22.20 30.55 36.90
C GLN A 316 -22.94 29.30 36.39
N PRO A 317 -23.67 29.38 35.26
CA PRO A 317 -24.39 28.24 34.76
C PRO A 317 -23.39 27.12 34.52
N VAL A 318 -23.40 26.12 35.39
CA VAL A 318 -22.50 24.98 35.29
C VAL A 318 -22.91 24.25 34.00
N ALA A 319 -22.00 24.20 33.04
CA ALA A 319 -22.23 23.45 31.80
C ALA A 319 -22.71 22.03 32.12
N LYS A 320 -23.70 21.54 31.36
CA LYS A 320 -24.28 20.22 31.58
C LYS A 320 -23.30 19.14 31.11
N ARG A 321 -23.19 18.04 31.88
CA ARG A 321 -22.44 16.86 31.44
C ARG A 321 -23.08 16.30 30.17
N THR A 322 -22.27 15.78 29.26
CA THR A 322 -22.73 15.12 28.05
C THR A 322 -22.77 13.61 28.25
N VAL A 323 -23.96 13.02 28.22
CA VAL A 323 -24.15 11.57 28.28
C VAL A 323 -24.41 11.04 26.87
N THR A 324 -23.60 10.06 26.47
CA THR A 324 -23.75 9.40 25.16
C THR A 324 -24.65 8.19 25.30
N ILE A 325 -25.66 8.10 24.45
CA ILE A 325 -26.58 6.96 24.39
C ILE A 325 -26.51 6.38 22.98
N ASN A 326 -26.18 5.09 22.88
CA ASN A 326 -26.24 4.34 21.64
C ASN A 326 -27.60 3.61 21.59
N PRO A 327 -28.49 3.93 20.62
CA PRO A 327 -29.77 3.25 20.49
C PRO A 327 -29.66 1.72 20.37
N THR A 328 -28.54 1.24 19.82
CA THR A 328 -28.26 -0.21 19.69
C THR A 328 -28.16 -0.90 21.06
N ASP A 329 -27.71 -0.20 22.11
CA ASP A 329 -27.67 -0.75 23.47
C ASP A 329 -29.09 -0.96 24.02
N ALA A 330 -30.02 -0.07 23.68
CA ALA A 330 -31.42 -0.24 24.04
C ALA A 330 -32.04 -1.43 23.29
N MET A 331 -31.68 -1.64 22.02
CA MET A 331 -32.09 -2.82 21.24
C MET A 331 -31.56 -4.10 21.86
N ALA A 332 -30.25 -4.18 22.16
CA ALA A 332 -29.64 -5.37 22.77
C ALA A 332 -30.25 -5.74 24.13
N LYS A 333 -30.73 -4.76 24.89
CA LYS A 333 -31.39 -4.98 26.20
C LYS A 333 -32.85 -5.39 26.10
N SER A 334 -33.52 -5.08 24.99
CA SER A 334 -34.98 -5.25 24.83
C SER A 334 -35.38 -6.33 23.83
N VAL A 335 -34.50 -6.67 22.88
CA VAL A 335 -34.76 -7.59 21.76
C VAL A 335 -33.61 -8.60 21.66
N ALA A 336 -33.87 -9.84 22.10
CA ALA A 336 -32.83 -10.88 22.22
C ALA A 336 -32.34 -11.44 20.88
N THR A 337 -33.19 -11.41 19.85
CA THR A 337 -32.92 -11.99 18.52
C THR A 337 -32.22 -11.01 17.57
N GLY A 338 -32.14 -9.73 17.93
CA GLY A 338 -31.68 -8.65 17.04
C GLY A 338 -32.68 -8.24 15.95
N PHE A 339 -33.85 -8.88 15.90
CA PHE A 339 -34.94 -8.59 14.97
C PHE A 339 -36.22 -8.28 15.74
N ILE A 340 -36.96 -7.27 15.29
CA ILE A 340 -38.27 -6.91 15.84
C ILE A 340 -39.34 -7.50 14.93
N GLU A 341 -40.11 -8.45 15.45
CA GLU A 341 -41.13 -9.19 14.69
C GLU A 341 -42.56 -8.93 15.21
N SER A 342 -42.70 -8.21 16.32
CA SER A 342 -44.00 -7.88 16.91
C SER A 342 -44.11 -6.43 17.38
N GLU A 343 -45.33 -5.90 17.44
CA GLU A 343 -45.60 -4.57 18.01
C GLU A 343 -45.14 -4.47 19.47
N ALA A 344 -45.26 -5.55 20.25
CA ALA A 344 -44.80 -5.60 21.63
C ALA A 344 -43.27 -5.40 21.75
N GLU A 345 -42.48 -5.93 20.81
CA GLU A 345 -41.03 -5.72 20.77
C GLU A 345 -40.65 -4.31 20.32
N VAL A 346 -41.43 -3.69 19.41
CA VAL A 346 -41.28 -2.26 19.08
C VAL A 346 -41.47 -1.40 20.33
N ASP A 347 -42.56 -1.63 21.06
CA ASP A 347 -42.88 -0.87 22.27
C ASP A 347 -41.84 -1.07 23.37
N ALA A 348 -41.35 -2.31 23.56
CA ALA A 348 -40.30 -2.61 24.52
C ALA A 348 -38.99 -1.87 24.20
N TYR A 349 -38.58 -1.86 22.93
CA TYR A 349 -37.39 -1.12 22.47
C TYR A 349 -37.52 0.38 22.71
N LEU A 350 -38.64 0.98 22.29
CA LEU A 350 -38.89 2.41 22.46
C LEU A 350 -39.01 2.79 23.95
N ALA A 351 -39.61 1.94 24.78
CA ALA A 351 -39.71 2.16 26.22
C ALA A 351 -38.31 2.17 26.87
N ALA A 352 -37.45 1.21 26.54
CA ALA A 352 -36.09 1.14 27.05
C ALA A 352 -35.24 2.35 26.64
N LEU A 353 -35.32 2.77 25.37
CA LEU A 353 -34.63 3.96 24.90
C LEU A 353 -35.16 5.23 25.59
N ARG A 354 -36.49 5.35 25.70
CA ARG A 354 -37.15 6.49 26.38
C ARG A 354 -36.73 6.60 27.84
N GLU A 355 -36.64 5.49 28.55
CA GLU A 355 -36.19 5.45 29.94
C GLU A 355 -34.77 6.02 30.09
N GLN A 356 -33.83 5.58 29.24
CA GLN A 356 -32.44 6.07 29.27
C GLN A 356 -32.36 7.58 28.99
N LEU A 357 -33.09 8.06 27.97
CA LEU A 357 -33.13 9.49 27.62
C LEU A 357 -33.70 10.33 28.77
N ILE A 358 -34.82 9.90 29.35
CA ILE A 358 -35.47 10.62 30.46
C ILE A 358 -34.59 10.62 31.71
N ALA A 359 -33.90 9.51 32.00
CA ALA A 359 -33.00 9.42 33.14
C ALA A 359 -31.86 10.45 33.04
N ALA A 360 -31.20 10.54 31.89
CA ALA A 360 -30.13 11.51 31.65
C ALA A 360 -30.64 12.97 31.75
N VAL A 361 -31.79 13.28 31.16
CA VAL A 361 -32.38 14.63 31.23
C VAL A 361 -32.78 15.00 32.66
N LYS A 362 -33.34 14.06 33.43
CA LYS A 362 -33.69 14.26 34.85
C LYS A 362 -32.45 14.47 35.74
N ALA A 363 -31.32 13.86 35.39
CA ALA A 363 -30.04 14.10 36.05
C ALA A 363 -29.45 15.50 35.76
N GLY A 364 -30.07 16.25 34.84
CA GLY A 364 -29.61 17.58 34.42
C GLY A 364 -28.57 17.53 33.30
N ASP A 365 -28.35 16.37 32.69
CA ASP A 365 -27.34 16.15 31.65
C ASP A 365 -27.89 16.48 30.26
N ARG A 366 -26.99 16.81 29.32
CA ARG A 366 -27.29 16.89 27.89
C ARG A 366 -27.03 15.53 27.26
N VAL A 367 -27.89 15.11 26.34
CA VAL A 367 -27.79 13.80 25.70
C VAL A 367 -27.23 13.94 24.29
N ARG A 368 -26.25 13.10 23.96
CA ARG A 368 -25.77 12.88 22.59
C ARG A 368 -26.17 11.47 22.15
N ILE A 369 -26.93 11.38 21.06
CA ILE A 369 -27.28 10.10 20.45
C ILE A 369 -26.21 9.75 19.41
N LYS A 370 -25.63 8.55 19.53
CA LYS A 370 -24.54 8.08 18.67
C LYS A 370 -25.04 7.50 17.36
#